data_AF-A0A0C6EVP5-F1
#
_entry.id   AF-A0A0C6EVP5-F1
#
_cell.length_a   1.000
_cell.length_b   1.000
_cell.length_c   1.000
_cell.angle_alpha   90.00
_cell.angle_beta   90.00
_cell.angle_gamma   90.00
#
_symmetry.space_group_name_H-M   'P 1'
#
loop_
_entity.id
_entity.type
_entity.pdbx_description
1 polymer ?
#
loop_
_entity_poly.entity_id
_entity_poly.type
_entity_poly.pdbx_seq_one_letter_code
_entity_poly.pdbx_strand_id
1 'polypeptide(L)'
;MTWDFEKQKLGIEYFKAAISIVSVATLALGVYQLSSANKSARDALDDKLATEWRDHLFNIYESSELRPFFYEVLKIDKSDINYNKAMALADVRLEIIDNIVNTYDEWPEHEIKTWKNTVSKAFSQSPLLCERYFKTKDNFDAIADELNPACLCRDSKEGSVQCAAP
;
A
#
# COMPACT_ATOMS: atom_id res chain seq x y z
N MET A 1 40.77 -49.76 36.53
CA MET A 1 40.00 -48.61 37.02
C MET A 1 39.93 -47.56 35.91
N THR A 2 39.30 -47.90 34.78
CA THR A 2 39.25 -47.08 33.55
C THR A 2 37.83 -46.86 33.05
N TRP A 3 36.84 -47.54 33.63
CA TRP A 3 35.42 -47.51 33.26
C TRP A 3 34.72 -46.17 33.59
N ASP A 4 35.30 -45.31 34.43
CA ASP A 4 34.69 -44.03 34.80
C ASP A 4 34.94 -42.92 33.76
N PHE A 5 36.06 -42.96 33.05
CA PHE A 5 36.43 -41.91 32.09
C PHE A 5 35.58 -41.95 30.81
N GLU A 6 35.22 -43.15 30.32
CA GLU A 6 34.37 -43.28 29.14
C GLU A 6 32.94 -42.80 29.40
N LYS A 7 32.37 -43.06 30.58
CA LYS A 7 31.04 -42.57 30.96
C LYS A 7 30.99 -41.04 31.07
N GLN A 8 32.04 -40.43 31.63
CA GLN A 8 32.16 -38.98 31.70
C GLN A 8 32.29 -38.35 30.30
N LYS A 9 33.05 -38.97 29.40
CA LYS A 9 33.21 -38.49 28.03
C LYS A 9 31.90 -38.54 27.24
N LEU A 10 31.17 -39.66 27.31
CA LEU A 10 29.84 -39.77 26.70
C LEU A 10 28.87 -38.72 27.25
N GLY A 11 28.88 -38.47 28.57
CA GLY A 11 28.04 -37.44 29.19
C GLY A 11 28.29 -36.02 28.65
N ILE A 12 29.55 -35.66 28.43
CA ILE A 12 29.94 -34.35 27.88
C ILE A 12 29.52 -34.23 26.40
N GLU A 13 29.64 -35.30 25.62
CA GLU A 13 29.23 -35.31 24.21
C GLU A 13 27.70 -35.19 24.06
N TYR A 14 26.92 -35.90 24.89
CA TYR A 14 25.46 -35.75 24.96
C TYR A 14 25.03 -34.35 25.39
N PHE A 15 25.70 -33.76 26.38
CA PHE A 15 25.39 -32.41 26.83
C PHE A 15 25.63 -31.35 25.74
N LYS A 16 26.73 -31.47 24.99
CA LYS A 16 27.00 -30.60 23.83
C LYS A 16 25.95 -30.76 22.73
N ALA A 17 25.54 -31.99 22.44
CA ALA A 17 24.49 -32.26 21.46
C ALA A 17 23.15 -31.66 21.92
N ALA A 18 22.80 -31.79 23.20
CA ALA A 18 21.58 -31.20 23.77
C ALA A 18 21.57 -29.67 23.64
N ILE A 19 22.68 -28.99 23.94
CA ILE A 19 22.82 -27.53 23.75
C ILE A 19 22.60 -27.17 22.28
N SER A 20 23.23 -27.89 21.35
CA SER A 20 23.08 -27.63 19.91
C SER A 20 21.62 -27.77 19.45
N ILE A 21 20.89 -28.77 19.94
CA ILE A 21 19.49 -28.99 19.59
C ILE A 21 18.62 -27.85 20.15
N VAL A 22 18.85 -27.44 21.40
CA VAL A 22 18.13 -26.32 22.01
C VAL A 22 18.38 -25.03 21.21
N SER A 23 19.62 -24.75 20.82
CA SER A 23 19.94 -23.57 20.00
C SER A 23 19.22 -23.58 18.65
N VAL A 24 19.18 -24.72 17.96
CA VAL A 24 18.44 -24.85 16.69
C VAL A 24 16.94 -24.65 16.90
N ALA A 25 16.37 -25.23 17.96
CA ALA A 25 14.95 -25.05 18.29
C ALA A 25 14.62 -23.58 18.60
N THR A 26 15.48 -22.87 19.33
CA THR A 26 15.30 -21.43 19.59
C THR A 26 15.33 -20.61 18.31
N LEU A 27 16.27 -20.89 17.39
CA LEU A 27 16.31 -20.22 16.08
C LEU A 27 15.04 -20.49 15.26
N ALA A 28 14.57 -21.73 15.22
CA ALA A 28 13.35 -22.10 14.52
C ALA A 28 12.11 -21.36 15.08
N LEU A 29 12.01 -21.26 16.41
CA LEU A 29 10.94 -20.49 17.06
C LEU A 29 11.04 -18.99 16.76
N GLY A 30 12.26 -18.42 16.74
CA GLY A 30 12.47 -17.03 16.35
C GLY A 30 12.02 -16.74 14.91
N VAL A 31 12.37 -17.61 13.97
CA VAL A 31 11.92 -17.52 12.57
C VAL A 31 10.39 -17.62 12.48
N TYR A 32 9.78 -18.54 13.23
CA TYR A 32 8.32 -18.68 13.26
C TYR A 32 7.62 -17.43 13.82
N GLN A 33 8.12 -16.87 14.92
CA GLN A 33 7.58 -15.64 15.50
C GLN A 33 7.72 -14.46 14.55
N LEU A 34 8.87 -14.33 13.88
CA LEU A 34 9.10 -13.29 12.87
C LEU A 34 8.12 -13.44 11.70
N SER A 35 7.92 -14.66 11.20
CA SER A 35 6.96 -14.92 10.12
C SER A 35 5.52 -14.58 10.54
N SER A 36 5.12 -14.90 11.77
CA SER A 36 3.78 -14.59 12.27
C SER A 36 3.60 -13.08 12.49
N ALA A 37 4.63 -12.39 12.98
CA ALA A 37 4.61 -10.93 13.16
C ALA A 37 4.51 -10.22 11.81
N ASN A 38 5.27 -10.66 10.81
CA ASN A 38 5.20 -10.10 9.45
C ASN A 38 3.81 -10.30 8.83
N LYS A 39 3.18 -11.46 9.03
CA LYS A 39 1.81 -11.68 8.57
C LYS A 39 0.83 -10.74 9.26
N SER A 40 0.90 -10.62 10.58
CA SER A 40 0.01 -9.72 11.34
C SER A 40 0.20 -8.25 10.97
N ALA A 41 1.42 -7.82 10.67
CA ALA A 41 1.71 -6.46 10.25
C ALA A 41 1.09 -6.16 8.87
N ARG A 42 1.19 -7.11 7.92
CA ARG A 42 0.55 -7.01 6.61
C ARG A 42 -0.96 -6.96 6.72
N ASP A 43 -1.58 -7.90 7.43
CA ASP A 43 -3.04 -7.93 7.63
C ASP A 43 -3.54 -6.61 8.25
N ALA A 44 -2.78 -6.03 9.20
CA ALA A 44 -3.11 -4.74 9.81
C ALA A 44 -2.96 -3.54 8.85
N LEU A 45 -1.97 -3.58 7.96
CA LEU A 45 -1.76 -2.57 6.93
C LEU A 45 -2.90 -2.58 5.90
N ASP A 46 -3.31 -3.77 5.47
CA ASP A 46 -4.43 -3.98 4.54
C ASP A 46 -5.72 -3.42 5.11
N ASP A 47 -6.04 -3.80 6.35
CA ASP A 47 -7.23 -3.34 7.05
C ASP A 47 -7.22 -1.82 7.23
N LYS A 48 -6.06 -1.24 7.52
CA LYS A 48 -5.88 0.21 7.65
C LYS A 48 -6.16 0.91 6.31
N LEU A 49 -5.51 0.51 5.23
CA LEU A 49 -5.66 1.16 3.91
C LEU A 49 -7.07 0.96 3.34
N ALA A 50 -7.66 -0.22 3.51
CA ALA A 50 -9.05 -0.48 3.14
C ALA A 50 -10.03 0.40 3.93
N THR A 51 -9.75 0.62 5.22
CA THR A 51 -10.56 1.51 6.07
C THR A 51 -10.42 2.96 5.66
N GLU A 52 -9.20 3.47 5.48
CA GLU A 52 -8.96 4.85 5.01
C GLU A 52 -9.65 5.12 3.67
N TRP A 53 -9.55 4.18 2.73
CA TRP A 53 -10.25 4.28 1.45
C TRP A 53 -11.77 4.31 1.65
N ARG A 54 -12.34 3.41 2.44
CA ARG A 54 -13.79 3.35 2.70
C ARG A 54 -14.32 4.60 3.38
N ASP A 55 -13.60 5.11 4.38
CA ASP A 55 -13.96 6.32 5.10
C ASP A 55 -13.93 7.54 4.17
N HIS A 56 -12.93 7.60 3.29
CA HIS A 56 -12.88 8.61 2.23
C HIS A 56 -14.08 8.51 1.25
N LEU A 57 -14.45 7.30 0.81
CA LEU A 57 -15.64 7.10 -0.02
C LEU A 57 -16.91 7.57 0.69
N PHE A 58 -17.02 7.27 1.99
CA PHE A 58 -18.15 7.68 2.82
C PHE A 58 -18.24 9.20 2.95
N ASN A 59 -17.12 9.89 3.18
CA ASN A 59 -17.06 11.35 3.24
C ASN A 59 -17.53 12.02 1.93
N ILE A 60 -17.17 11.44 0.77
CA ILE A 60 -17.69 11.93 -0.52
C ILE A 60 -19.18 11.61 -0.68
N TYR A 61 -19.64 10.45 -0.20
CA TYR A 61 -21.06 10.10 -0.23
C TYR A 61 -21.92 11.05 0.61
N GLU A 62 -21.48 11.38 1.83
CA GLU A 62 -22.16 12.35 2.70
C GLU A 62 -22.13 13.77 2.11
N SER A 63 -21.05 14.13 1.41
CA SER A 63 -20.94 15.39 0.67
C SER A 63 -21.46 15.24 -0.76
N SER A 64 -22.74 14.94 -0.92
CA SER A 64 -23.39 14.62 -2.21
C SER A 64 -23.10 15.65 -3.32
N GLU A 65 -22.91 16.92 -2.96
CA GLU A 65 -22.57 18.03 -3.85
C GLU A 65 -21.18 17.90 -4.50
N LEU A 66 -20.27 17.13 -3.88
CA LEU A 66 -18.91 16.91 -4.36
C LEU A 66 -18.78 15.68 -5.26
N ARG A 67 -19.71 14.74 -5.13
CA ARG A 67 -19.69 13.44 -5.82
C ARG A 67 -19.46 13.58 -7.34
N PRO A 68 -20.08 14.53 -8.07
CA PRO A 68 -19.87 14.66 -9.51
C PRO A 68 -18.40 14.92 -9.90
N PHE A 69 -17.64 15.64 -9.06
CA PHE A 69 -16.24 15.95 -9.32
C PHE A 69 -15.30 14.75 -9.12
N PHE A 70 -15.74 13.72 -8.40
CA PHE A 70 -14.97 12.51 -8.10
C PHE A 70 -15.39 11.29 -8.92
N TYR A 71 -16.62 11.24 -9.44
CA TYR A 71 -17.17 10.04 -10.08
C TYR A 71 -17.84 10.28 -11.45
N GLU A 72 -18.14 11.53 -11.82
CA GLU A 72 -18.92 11.85 -13.02
C GLU A 72 -18.13 12.70 -14.03
N VAL A 73 -16.80 12.73 -13.91
CA VAL A 73 -15.89 13.44 -14.82
C VAL A 73 -16.22 14.95 -14.92
N LEU A 74 -16.83 15.52 -13.89
CA LEU A 74 -17.16 16.94 -13.86
C LEU A 74 -15.92 17.76 -13.45
N LYS A 75 -15.63 18.83 -14.20
CA LYS A 75 -14.62 19.83 -13.83
C LYS A 75 -15.22 20.84 -12.86
N ILE A 76 -14.46 21.25 -11.86
CA ILE A 76 -14.86 22.27 -10.89
C ILE A 76 -14.17 23.60 -11.21
N ASP A 77 -14.93 24.69 -11.20
CA ASP A 77 -14.38 26.04 -11.38
C ASP A 77 -13.86 26.60 -10.04
N LYS A 78 -12.85 27.46 -10.09
CA LYS A 78 -12.29 28.14 -8.91
C LYS A 78 -13.30 29.04 -8.20
N SER A 79 -14.33 29.52 -8.90
CA SER A 79 -15.40 30.32 -8.30
C SER A 79 -16.50 29.48 -7.63
N ASP A 80 -16.47 28.15 -7.76
CA ASP A 80 -17.44 27.28 -7.10
C ASP A 80 -17.28 27.35 -5.57
N ILE A 81 -18.39 27.46 -4.84
CA ILE A 81 -18.39 27.52 -3.38
C ILE A 81 -17.74 26.28 -2.74
N ASN A 82 -17.80 25.15 -3.44
CA ASN A 82 -17.26 23.88 -3.01
C ASN A 82 -15.80 23.65 -3.45
N TYR A 83 -15.19 24.59 -4.20
CA TYR A 83 -13.85 24.40 -4.78
C TYR A 83 -12.80 23.98 -3.75
N ASN A 84 -12.70 24.73 -2.64
CA ASN A 84 -11.71 24.45 -1.61
C ASN A 84 -11.96 23.11 -0.91
N LYS A 85 -13.23 22.76 -0.66
CA LYS A 85 -13.61 21.49 -0.05
C LYS A 85 -13.27 20.31 -0.97
N ALA A 86 -13.55 20.45 -2.26
CA ALA A 86 -13.22 19.46 -3.27
C ALA A 86 -11.70 19.26 -3.42
N MET A 87 -10.93 20.34 -3.43
CA MET A 87 -9.46 20.29 -3.49
C MET A 87 -8.85 19.61 -2.26
N ALA A 88 -9.34 19.92 -1.06
CA ALA A 88 -8.89 19.27 0.16
C ALA A 88 -9.19 17.75 0.17
N LEU A 89 -10.37 17.34 -0.31
CA LEU A 89 -10.68 15.92 -0.46
C LEU A 89 -9.81 15.25 -1.54
N ALA A 90 -9.46 15.96 -2.61
CA ALA A 90 -8.56 15.45 -3.62
C ALA A 90 -7.14 15.21 -3.06
N ASP A 91 -6.64 16.10 -2.19
CA ASP A 91 -5.37 15.90 -1.48
C ASP A 91 -5.39 14.64 -0.62
N VAL A 92 -6.42 14.48 0.22
CA VAL A 92 -6.58 13.29 1.05
C VAL A 92 -6.65 12.03 0.19
N ARG A 93 -7.35 12.09 -0.95
CA ARG A 93 -7.43 10.95 -1.87
C ARG A 93 -6.06 10.59 -2.47
N LEU A 94 -5.26 11.59 -2.85
CA LEU A 94 -3.92 11.37 -3.38
C LEU A 94 -2.98 10.78 -2.32
N GLU A 95 -3.06 11.25 -1.08
CA GLU A 95 -2.30 10.69 0.04
C GLU A 95 -2.66 9.22 0.29
N ILE A 96 -3.95 8.88 0.29
CA ILE A 96 -4.38 7.48 0.41
C ILE A 96 -3.88 6.64 -0.77
N ILE A 97 -3.96 7.15 -1.99
CA ILE A 97 -3.45 6.45 -3.18
C ILE A 97 -1.94 6.24 -3.09
N ASP A 98 -1.19 7.26 -2.68
CA ASP A 98 0.26 7.17 -2.52
C ASP A 98 0.64 6.12 -1.48
N ASN A 99 -0.04 6.09 -0.34
CA ASN A 99 0.14 5.06 0.70
C ASN A 99 -0.17 3.65 0.18
N ILE A 100 -1.24 3.49 -0.60
CA ILE A 100 -1.61 2.22 -1.25
C ILE A 100 -0.50 1.77 -2.20
N VAL A 101 -0.01 2.68 -3.04
CA VAL A 101 0.99 2.38 -4.06
C VAL A 101 2.35 2.04 -3.44
N ASN A 102 2.78 2.79 -2.42
CA ASN A 102 3.98 2.50 -1.65
C ASN A 102 3.97 1.12 -0.96
N THR A 103 2.80 0.50 -0.83
CA THR A 103 2.64 -0.80 -0.18
C THR A 103 2.68 -1.97 -1.18
N TYR A 104 2.73 -1.73 -2.49
CA TYR A 104 2.62 -2.79 -3.51
C TYR A 104 3.65 -3.91 -3.36
N ASP A 105 4.89 -3.59 -2.97
CA ASP A 105 5.95 -4.60 -2.77
C ASP A 105 5.66 -5.59 -1.63
N GLU A 106 4.76 -5.21 -0.70
CA GLU A 106 4.37 -6.05 0.43
C GLU A 106 3.17 -6.94 0.09
N TRP A 107 2.50 -6.74 -1.05
CA TRP A 107 1.26 -7.42 -1.42
C TRP A 107 1.44 -8.56 -2.40
N PRO A 108 0.57 -9.59 -2.36
CA PRO A 108 0.49 -10.56 -3.42
C PRO A 108 -0.06 -9.92 -4.70
N GLU A 109 0.40 -10.40 -5.85
CA GLU A 109 0.12 -9.81 -7.18
C GLU A 109 -1.38 -9.55 -7.45
N HIS A 110 -2.27 -10.42 -6.97
CA HIS A 110 -3.71 -10.30 -7.17
C HIS A 110 -4.33 -9.11 -6.42
N GLU A 111 -3.81 -8.77 -5.22
CA GLU A 111 -4.22 -7.60 -4.45
C GLU A 111 -3.67 -6.33 -5.10
N ILE A 112 -2.40 -6.34 -5.53
CA ILE A 112 -1.80 -5.24 -6.30
C ILE A 112 -2.66 -4.91 -7.51
N LYS A 113 -3.05 -5.92 -8.30
CA LYS A 113 -3.92 -5.73 -9.48
C LYS A 113 -5.26 -5.11 -9.13
N THR A 114 -5.85 -5.52 -8.00
CA THR A 114 -7.15 -5.00 -7.53
C THR A 114 -7.04 -3.53 -7.15
N TRP A 115 -5.98 -3.17 -6.41
CA TRP A 115 -5.71 -1.80 -6.04
C TRP A 115 -5.34 -0.93 -7.24
N LYS A 116 -4.45 -1.39 -8.14
CA LYS A 116 -4.11 -0.71 -9.39
C LYS A 116 -5.35 -0.37 -10.22
N ASN A 117 -6.29 -1.30 -10.35
CA ASN A 117 -7.56 -1.03 -11.04
C ASN A 117 -8.42 0.01 -10.31
N THR A 118 -8.49 -0.07 -8.98
CA THR A 118 -9.26 0.85 -8.14
C THR A 118 -8.74 2.28 -8.25
N VAL A 119 -7.42 2.48 -8.12
CA VAL A 119 -6.79 3.80 -8.21
C VAL A 119 -6.80 4.33 -9.63
N SER A 120 -6.57 3.49 -10.64
CA SER A 120 -6.67 3.88 -12.06
C SER A 120 -8.07 4.37 -12.42
N LYS A 121 -9.09 3.67 -11.91
CA LYS A 121 -10.49 4.08 -12.05
C LYS A 121 -10.74 5.44 -11.36
N ALA A 122 -10.17 5.68 -10.18
CA ALA A 122 -10.31 6.95 -9.49
C ALA A 122 -9.76 8.14 -10.32
N PHE A 123 -8.57 8.00 -10.91
CA PHE A 123 -8.01 9.02 -11.80
C PHE A 123 -8.86 9.24 -13.05
N SER A 124 -9.24 8.16 -13.74
CA SER A 124 -10.03 8.27 -14.98
C SER A 124 -11.44 8.88 -14.77
N GLN A 125 -12.00 8.78 -13.57
CA GLN A 125 -13.32 9.32 -13.22
C GLN A 125 -13.29 10.74 -12.65
N SER A 126 -12.11 11.27 -12.28
CA SER A 126 -11.97 12.55 -11.60
C SER A 126 -10.91 13.45 -12.25
N PRO A 127 -11.32 14.37 -13.15
CA PRO A 127 -10.45 15.43 -13.67
C PRO A 127 -9.85 16.29 -12.57
N LEU A 128 -10.59 16.49 -11.47
CA LEU A 128 -10.13 17.17 -10.27
C LEU A 128 -8.91 16.49 -9.66
N LEU A 129 -8.95 15.16 -9.51
CA LEU A 129 -7.84 14.39 -8.96
C LEU A 129 -6.59 14.49 -9.84
N CYS A 130 -6.78 14.42 -11.15
CA CYS A 130 -5.72 14.63 -12.14
C CYS A 130 -5.10 16.02 -12.04
N GLU A 131 -5.92 17.08 -12.08
CA GLU A 131 -5.45 18.46 -11.95
C GLU A 131 -4.69 18.66 -10.64
N ARG A 132 -5.20 18.09 -9.55
CA ARG A 132 -4.55 18.21 -8.25
C ARG A 132 -3.20 17.52 -8.25
N TYR A 133 -3.13 16.26 -8.69
CA TYR A 133 -1.90 15.49 -8.79
C TYR A 133 -0.83 16.24 -9.58
N PHE A 134 -1.11 16.74 -10.78
CA PHE A 134 -0.10 17.44 -11.58
C PHE A 134 0.42 18.72 -10.93
N LYS A 135 -0.37 19.37 -10.06
CA LYS A 135 0.07 20.54 -9.28
C LYS A 135 0.91 20.19 -8.07
N THR A 136 0.78 18.98 -7.55
CA THR A 136 1.42 18.52 -6.30
C THR A 136 2.25 17.26 -6.51
N LYS A 137 2.64 16.97 -7.76
CA LYS A 137 3.29 15.71 -8.15
C LYS A 137 4.56 15.42 -7.36
N ASP A 138 5.30 16.46 -6.97
CA ASP A 138 6.56 16.37 -6.22
C ASP A 138 6.36 15.80 -4.80
N ASN A 139 5.11 15.61 -4.37
CA ASN A 139 4.77 14.97 -3.09
C ASN A 139 4.36 13.50 -3.24
N PHE A 140 4.27 12.97 -4.47
CA PHE A 140 3.61 11.69 -4.78
C PHE A 140 4.39 10.86 -5.80
N ASP A 141 5.69 10.66 -5.54
CA ASP A 141 6.61 9.98 -6.46
C ASP A 141 6.17 8.55 -6.77
N ALA A 142 5.64 7.82 -5.79
CA ALA A 142 5.22 6.43 -5.97
C ALA A 142 4.09 6.29 -7.00
N ILE A 143 3.16 7.25 -7.00
CA ILE A 143 2.08 7.31 -8.00
C ILE A 143 2.64 7.46 -9.42
N ALA A 144 3.69 8.26 -9.59
CA ALA A 144 4.32 8.50 -10.90
C ALA A 144 4.92 7.20 -11.46
N ASP A 145 5.65 6.48 -10.61
CA ASP A 145 6.40 5.29 -10.99
C ASP A 145 5.48 4.11 -11.33
N GLU A 146 4.39 3.93 -10.58
CA GLU A 146 3.57 2.72 -10.68
C GLU A 146 2.32 2.84 -11.56
N LEU A 147 1.74 4.03 -11.71
CA LEU A 147 0.42 4.21 -12.31
C LEU A 147 0.43 5.01 -13.62
N ASN A 148 1.52 5.71 -13.94
CA ASN A 148 1.62 6.64 -15.07
C ASN A 148 0.37 7.54 -15.23
N PRO A 149 0.16 8.50 -14.32
CA PRO A 149 -1.07 9.31 -14.29
C PRO A 149 -1.33 10.11 -15.57
N ALA A 150 -0.30 10.43 -16.34
CA ALA A 150 -0.45 11.03 -17.67
C ALA A 150 -1.35 10.20 -18.60
N CYS A 151 -1.32 8.88 -18.47
CA CYS A 151 -2.15 7.97 -19.25
C CYS A 151 -3.55 7.76 -18.67
N LEU A 152 -3.69 7.87 -17.34
CA LEU A 152 -4.97 7.71 -16.66
C LEU A 152 -5.86 8.95 -16.78
N CYS A 153 -5.23 10.12 -16.90
CA CYS A 153 -5.90 11.40 -16.99
C CYS A 153 -6.28 11.72 -18.44
N ARG A 154 -7.50 11.33 -18.83
CA ARG A 154 -8.08 11.41 -20.18
C ARG A 154 -8.01 12.77 -20.90
N ASP A 155 -7.70 13.84 -20.16
CA ASP A 155 -7.70 15.24 -20.59
C ASP A 155 -6.36 15.97 -20.35
N SER A 156 -5.31 15.30 -19.85
CA SER A 156 -4.05 15.99 -19.57
C SER A 156 -3.41 16.44 -20.89
N LYS A 157 -3.35 17.76 -21.10
CA LYS A 157 -2.81 18.43 -22.30
C LYS A 157 -1.29 18.24 -22.49
N GLU A 158 -0.67 17.29 -21.80
CA GLU A 158 0.74 16.96 -22.01
C GLU A 158 0.86 16.07 -23.24
N GLY A 159 1.46 16.64 -24.29
CA GLY A 159 1.55 16.05 -25.62
C GLY A 159 2.10 14.63 -25.62
N SER A 160 1.42 13.76 -26.38
CA SER A 160 1.94 12.51 -26.95
C SER A 160 2.76 11.62 -26.00
N VAL A 161 2.33 11.43 -24.75
CA VAL A 161 2.85 10.32 -23.95
C VAL A 161 2.31 9.03 -24.58
N GLN A 162 3.22 8.20 -25.09
CA GLN A 162 2.90 6.88 -25.61
C GLN A 162 2.51 5.99 -24.44
N CYS A 163 1.21 5.93 -24.15
CA CYS A 163 0.66 5.04 -23.16
C CYS A 163 0.74 3.61 -23.69
N ALA A 164 1.69 2.83 -23.16
CA ALA A 164 1.61 1.38 -23.29
C ALA A 164 0.30 0.93 -22.64
N ALA A 165 -0.51 0.17 -23.37
CA ALA A 165 -1.67 -0.47 -22.76
C ALA A 165 -1.19 -1.37 -21.60
N PRO A 166 -1.88 -1.36 -20.45
CA PRO A 166 -1.55 -2.26 -19.35
C PRO A 166 -1.69 -3.73 -19.75
#